data_AF-A0A026WS74-F1
#
_entry.id   AF-A0A026WS74-F1
#
_cell.length_a   1.000
_cell.length_b   1.000
_cell.length_c   1.000
_cell.angle_alpha   90.00
_cell.angle_beta   90.00
_cell.angle_gamma   90.00
#
_symmetry.space_group_name_H-M   'P 1'
#
loop_
_entity.id
_entity.type
_entity.pdbx_description
1 polymer ?
#
loop_
_entity_poly.entity_id
_entity_poly.type
_entity_poly.pdbx_seq_one_letter_code
_entity_poly.pdbx_strand_id
1 'polypeptide(L)'
;MRPFIKNVRQGAQTTIHCAVDKKTANETGLYYMECRVSNPLSKAKDDQAAENLWDHTCRLLSLKHDENFVAFLENVSRQLSTPNSTLL
;
A
#
# COMPACT_ATOMS: atom_id res chain seq x y z
N MET A 1 11.35 6.62 -31.93
CA MET A 1 11.23 5.60 -30.86
C MET A 1 9.91 5.85 -30.15
N ARG A 2 8.90 4.97 -30.30
CA ARG A 2 7.64 5.09 -29.54
C ARG A 2 7.89 4.43 -28.18
N PRO A 3 7.65 5.10 -27.04
CA PRO A 3 7.75 4.42 -25.76
C PRO A 3 6.75 3.26 -25.75
N PHE A 4 7.20 2.07 -25.32
CA PHE A 4 6.35 0.90 -25.13
C PHE A 4 5.46 1.12 -23.90
N ILE A 5 4.47 2.01 -24.04
CA ILE A 5 3.54 2.38 -22.98
C ILE A 5 2.35 1.42 -23.02
N LYS A 6 2.01 0.84 -21.87
CA LYS A 6 0.81 0.04 -21.69
C LYS A 6 -0.43 0.88 -21.99
N ASN A 7 -1.43 0.30 -22.67
CA ASN A 7 -2.73 0.94 -22.76
C ASN A 7 -3.51 0.84 -21.44
N VAL A 8 -4.64 1.54 -21.34
CA VAL A 8 -5.47 1.58 -20.12
C VAL A 8 -5.87 0.17 -19.64
N ARG A 9 -6.24 -0.72 -20.56
CA ARG A 9 -6.62 -2.10 -20.24
C ARG A 9 -5.46 -2.87 -19.64
N GLN A 10 -4.26 -2.78 -20.24
CA GLN A 10 -3.06 -3.44 -19.75
C GLN A 10 -2.60 -2.87 -18.40
N GLY A 11 -2.72 -1.55 -18.20
CA GLY A 11 -2.36 -0.91 -16.94
C GLY A 11 -3.27 -1.32 -15.77
N ALA A 12 -4.57 -1.44 -16.00
CA ALA A 12 -5.54 -1.78 -14.95
C ALA A 12 -5.57 -3.28 -14.59
N GLN A 13 -5.09 -4.15 -15.49
CA GLN A 13 -5.33 -5.59 -15.42
C GLN A 13 -4.85 -6.22 -14.10
N THR A 14 -3.64 -5.88 -13.65
CA THR A 14 -3.04 -6.50 -12.46
C THR A 14 -3.79 -6.09 -11.19
N THR A 15 -4.15 -4.82 -11.06
CA THR A 15 -4.95 -4.34 -9.92
C THR A 15 -6.31 -5.03 -9.86
N ILE A 16 -6.99 -5.18 -11.00
CA ILE A 16 -8.27 -5.89 -11.06
C ILE A 16 -8.09 -7.35 -10.67
N HIS A 17 -7.06 -8.04 -11.19
CA HIS A 17 -6.77 -9.43 -10.83
C HIS A 17 -6.61 -9.61 -9.32
N CYS A 18 -5.77 -8.80 -8.66
CA CYS A 18 -5.58 -8.88 -7.20
C CYS A 18 -6.86 -8.58 -6.41
N ALA A 19 -7.76 -7.73 -6.95
CA ALA A 19 -8.98 -7.33 -6.27
C ALA A 19 -10.12 -8.37 -6.36
N VAL A 20 -10.18 -9.16 -7.45
CA VAL A 20 -11.38 -9.99 -7.73
C VAL A 20 -11.10 -11.47 -8.00
N ASP A 21 -9.86 -11.87 -8.28
CA ASP A 21 -9.56 -13.27 -8.54
C ASP A 21 -9.59 -14.08 -7.23
N LYS A 22 -10.48 -15.08 -7.17
CA LYS A 22 -10.61 -15.94 -5.99
C LYS A 22 -9.33 -16.71 -5.67
N LYS A 23 -8.46 -16.92 -6.67
CA LYS A 23 -7.17 -17.59 -6.47
C LYS A 23 -6.23 -16.78 -5.57
N THR A 24 -6.30 -15.45 -5.64
CA THR A 24 -5.44 -14.56 -4.86
C THR A 24 -6.06 -14.17 -3.51
N ALA A 25 -7.30 -14.58 -3.24
CA ALA A 25 -8.07 -14.11 -2.09
C ALA A 25 -7.43 -14.43 -0.72
N ASN A 26 -6.64 -15.51 -0.64
CA ASN A 26 -5.99 -15.95 0.60
C ASN A 26 -4.47 -15.71 0.60
N GLU A 27 -3.96 -14.93 -0.36
CA GLU A 27 -2.54 -14.65 -0.48
C GLU A 27 -2.21 -13.27 0.11
N THR A 28 -1.15 -13.20 0.92
CA THR A 28 -0.71 -11.96 1.58
C THR A 28 0.79 -11.76 1.41
N GLY A 29 1.25 -10.50 1.40
CA GLY A 29 2.67 -10.17 1.35
C GLY A 29 3.35 -10.39 -0.01
N LEU A 30 2.58 -10.65 -1.08
CA LEU A 30 3.11 -10.89 -2.42
C LEU A 30 3.11 -9.62 -3.27
N TYR A 31 4.11 -9.51 -4.15
CA TYR A 31 4.17 -8.50 -5.19
C TYR A 31 3.69 -9.08 -6.52
N TYR A 32 2.79 -8.36 -7.19
CA TYR A 32 2.13 -8.80 -8.42
C TYR A 32 2.52 -7.95 -9.63
N MET A 33 2.83 -8.60 -10.75
CA MET A 33 3.14 -7.98 -12.03
C MET A 33 2.59 -8.85 -13.17
N GLU A 34 1.90 -8.26 -14.14
CA GLU A 34 1.25 -8.99 -15.25
C GLU A 34 0.33 -10.13 -14.75
N CYS A 35 -0.46 -9.85 -13.69
CA CYS A 35 -1.36 -10.83 -13.04
C CYS A 35 -0.65 -12.10 -12.53
N ARG A 36 0.61 -11.98 -12.10
CA ARG A 36 1.39 -13.08 -11.52
C ARG A 36 2.25 -12.60 -10.37
N VAL A 37 2.52 -13.50 -9.43
CA VAL A 37 3.53 -13.27 -8.38
C VAL A 37 4.88 -13.04 -9.05
N SER A 38 5.55 -11.96 -8.65
CA SER A 38 6.84 -11.57 -9.19
C SER A 38 7.78 -11.14 -8.07
N ASN A 39 9.08 -11.17 -8.36
CA ASN A 39 10.09 -10.70 -7.44
C ASN A 39 10.20 -9.17 -7.50
N PRO A 40 10.01 -8.45 -6.37
CA PRO A 40 10.27 -7.02 -6.33
C PRO A 40 11.79 -6.75 -6.31
N LEU A 41 12.16 -5.48 -6.47
CA LEU A 41 13.55 -5.04 -6.32
C LEU A 41 14.07 -5.34 -4.92
N SER A 42 15.37 -5.59 -4.77
CA SER A 42 15.99 -5.88 -3.46
C SER A 42 15.72 -4.79 -2.41
N LYS A 43 15.76 -3.52 -2.82
CA LYS A 43 15.45 -2.37 -1.95
C LYS A 43 14.00 -2.37 -1.43
N ALA A 44 13.07 -2.98 -2.16
CA ALA A 44 11.67 -3.08 -1.74
C ALA A 44 11.43 -4.26 -0.77
N LYS A 45 12.48 -5.02 -0.44
CA LYS A 45 12.49 -6.11 0.55
C LYS A 45 13.34 -5.77 1.78
N ASP A 46 13.73 -4.50 1.92
CA ASP A 46 14.50 -4.04 3.06
C ASP A 46 13.53 -3.70 4.20
N ASP A 47 13.40 -4.63 5.15
CA ASP A 47 12.47 -4.50 6.28
C ASP A 47 12.81 -3.29 7.16
N GLN A 48 14.10 -2.97 7.30
CA GLN A 48 14.53 -1.80 8.08
C GLN A 48 14.13 -0.50 7.40
N ALA A 49 14.26 -0.43 6.07
CA ALA A 49 13.78 0.71 5.31
C ALA A 49 12.26 0.86 5.36
N ALA A 50 11.52 -0.26 5.33
CA ALA A 50 10.07 -0.27 5.46
C ALA A 50 9.60 0.24 6.83
N GLU A 51 10.23 -0.24 7.91
CA GLU A 51 9.96 0.21 9.29
C GLU A 51 10.23 1.71 9.44
N ASN A 52 11.42 2.18 9.00
CA ASN A 52 11.78 3.59 9.06
C ASN A 52 10.82 4.50 8.29
N LEU A 53 10.35 4.05 7.12
CA LEU A 53 9.39 4.78 6.31
C LEU A 53 8.04 4.89 7.02
N TRP A 54 7.55 3.77 7.56
CA TRP A 54 6.29 3.72 8.29
C TRP A 54 6.30 4.63 9.52
N ASP A 55 7.38 4.59 10.29
CA ASP A 55 7.62 5.47 11.44
C ASP A 55 7.58 6.95 11.07
N HIS A 56 8.27 7.30 9.97
CA HIS A 56 8.32 8.67 9.49
C HIS A 56 6.94 9.15 9.03
N THR A 57 6.21 8.32 8.28
CA THR A 57 4.84 8.63 7.84
C THR A 57 3.89 8.79 9.03
N CYS A 58 3.97 7.90 10.03
CA CYS A 58 3.16 8.03 11.24
C CYS A 58 3.43 9.37 11.95
N ARG A 59 4.69 9.77 12.08
CA ARG A 59 5.05 11.07 12.67
C ARG A 59 4.51 12.25 11.85
N LEU A 60 4.64 12.22 10.53
CA LEU A 60 4.12 13.28 9.63
C LEU A 60 2.61 13.45 9.75
N LEU A 61 1.89 12.33 9.90
CA LEU A 61 0.43 12.33 10.03
C LEU A 61 -0.05 12.41 11.48
N SER A 62 0.86 12.58 12.45
CA SER A 62 0.55 12.54 13.87
C SER A 62 -0.22 11.26 14.30
N LEU A 63 0.03 10.14 13.61
CA LEU A 63 -0.50 8.83 13.94
C LEU A 63 0.37 8.17 15.00
N LYS A 64 -0.27 7.43 15.91
CA LYS A 64 0.45 6.57 16.85
C LYS A 64 0.88 5.31 16.11
N HIS A 65 2.18 5.02 16.17
CA HIS A 65 2.66 3.70 15.82
C HIS A 65 2.10 2.71 16.86
N ASP A 66 1.26 1.79 16.41
CA ASP A 66 0.65 0.76 17.26
C ASP A 66 0.79 -0.58 16.56
N GLU A 67 1.41 -1.54 17.23
CA GLU A 67 1.54 -2.92 16.71
C GLU A 67 0.16 -3.59 16.58
N ASN A 68 -0.83 -3.11 17.34
CA ASN A 68 -2.20 -3.51 17.18
C ASN A 68 -2.89 -2.73 16.06
N PHE A 69 -3.10 -3.40 14.93
CA PHE A 69 -3.76 -2.83 13.76
C PHE A 69 -5.16 -2.26 14.06
N VAL A 70 -5.92 -2.87 14.98
CA VAL A 70 -7.26 -2.37 15.34
C VAL A 70 -7.15 -1.03 16.05
N ALA A 71 -6.25 -0.93 17.04
CA ALA A 71 -5.99 0.32 17.75
C ALA A 71 -5.46 1.42 16.82
N PHE A 72 -4.61 1.04 15.85
CA PHE A 72 -4.19 1.95 14.78
C PHE A 72 -5.38 2.47 13.96
N LEU A 73 -6.26 1.58 13.48
CA LEU A 73 -7.42 1.97 12.67
C LEU A 73 -8.40 2.87 13.45
N GLU A 74 -8.64 2.61 14.73
CA GLU A 74 -9.46 3.48 15.58
C GLU A 74 -8.86 4.88 15.69
N ASN A 75 -7.53 4.98 15.82
CA ASN A 75 -6.83 6.27 15.84
C ASN A 75 -6.96 7.02 14.51
N VAL A 76 -6.78 6.33 13.38
CA VAL A 76 -6.95 6.92 12.03
C VAL A 76 -8.39 7.40 11.84
N SER A 77 -9.37 6.56 12.16
CA SER A 77 -10.80 6.91 12.02
C SER A 77 -11.16 8.13 12.85
N ARG A 78 -10.67 8.22 14.08
CA ARG A 78 -10.88 9.37 14.96
C ARG A 78 -10.29 10.65 14.36
N GLN A 79 -9.09 10.59 13.78
CA GLN A 79 -8.45 11.74 13.14
C GLN A 79 -9.19 12.22 11.88
N LEU A 80 -9.67 11.29 11.05
CA LEU A 80 -10.48 11.64 9.87
C LEU A 80 -11.86 12.21 10.25
N SER A 81 -12.38 11.82 11.42
CA SER A 81 -13.68 12.30 11.92
C SER A 81 -13.58 13.65 12.64
N THR A 82 -12.41 14.02 13.17
CA THR A 82 -12.20 15.36 13.73
C THR A 82 -12.14 16.38 12.59
N PRO A 83 -13.00 17.41 12.57
CA PRO A 83 -12.87 18.53 11.65
C PRO A 83 -11.73 19.41 12.13
N ASN A 84 -10.49 18.94 11.99
CA ASN A 84 -9.33 19.81 12.15
C ASN A 84 -8.97 20.35 10.76
N SER A 85 -9.43 21.59 10.57
CA SER A 85 -8.76 22.63 9.81
C SER A 85 -7.24 22.44 9.77
N THR A 86 -6.66 22.73 8.60
CA THR A 86 -5.22 22.77 8.28
C THR A 86 -4.66 21.51 7.59
N LEU A 87 -5.14 21.23 6.38
CA LEU A 87 -4.25 20.91 5.27
C LEU A 87 -4.71 21.74 4.05
N LEU A 88 -3.97 22.84 3.84
CA LEU A 88 -4.19 24.02 2.98
C LEU A 88 -5.11 25.10 3.57
#